data_AF-A0AA89KXT7-F1
#
_entry.id   AF-A0AA89KXT7-F1
#
_cell.length_a   1.000
_cell.length_b   1.000
_cell.length_c   1.000
_cell.angle_alpha   90.00
_cell.angle_beta   90.00
_cell.angle_gamma   90.00
#
_symmetry.space_group_name_H-M   'P 1'
#
loop_
_entity.id
_entity.type
_entity.pdbx_description
1 polymer ?
#
loop_
_entity_poly.entity_id
_entity_poly.type
_entity_poly.pdbx_seq_one_letter_code
_entity_poly.pdbx_strand_id
1 'polypeptide(L)' 'MQGKLSGNSVSGAASYTVTVDGQTFSETFTTKDGQFEANVSNDFYYAVKLGKHTIKVSALDQDQQVIAVGTINR' A
#
# COMPACT_ATOMS: atom_id res chain seq x y z
N MET A 1 -13.59 10.65 -1.83
CA MET A 1 -12.41 9.80 -1.68
C MET A 1 -12.49 9.12 -0.31
N GLN A 2 -12.52 7.79 -0.25
CA GLN A 2 -12.82 7.02 0.97
C GLN A 2 -11.62 6.93 1.95
N GLY A 3 -10.41 7.23 1.45
CA GLY A 3 -9.16 7.26 2.20
C GLY A 3 -7.97 7.36 1.25
N LYS A 4 -6.76 7.51 1.81
CA LYS A 4 -5.49 7.55 1.08
C LYS A 4 -4.46 6.73 1.83
N LEU A 5 -3.69 5.92 1.10
CA LEU A 5 -2.42 5.37 1.56
C LEU A 5 -1.30 6.26 1.04
N SER A 6 -0.39 6.66 1.91
CA SER A 6 0.77 7.44 1.51
C SER A 6 1.93 7.22 2.44
N GLY A 7 3.14 7.39 1.92
CA GLY A 7 4.37 7.29 2.70
C GLY A 7 5.60 7.63 1.87
N ASN A 8 6.77 7.53 2.50
CA ASN A 8 8.03 7.73 1.79
C ASN A 8 8.27 6.57 0.84
N SER A 9 8.61 6.89 -0.40
CA SER A 9 9.10 5.91 -1.37
C SER A 9 10.51 5.48 -0.97
N VAL A 10 10.86 4.24 -1.32
CA VAL A 10 12.22 3.73 -1.17
C VAL A 10 12.95 3.75 -2.50
N SER A 11 14.28 3.84 -2.46
CA SER A 11 15.10 3.77 -3.67
C SER A 11 14.96 2.40 -4.33
N GLY A 12 14.84 2.36 -5.66
CA GLY A 12 14.66 1.13 -6.42
C GLY A 12 13.22 0.62 -6.52
N ALA A 13 12.26 1.25 -5.83
CA ALA A 13 10.84 0.89 -5.96
C ALA A 13 10.30 1.25 -7.35
N ALA A 14 9.82 0.25 -8.08
CA ALA A 14 9.11 0.41 -9.35
C ALA A 14 7.59 0.43 -9.16
N SER A 15 7.08 -0.29 -8.15
CA SER A 15 5.65 -0.35 -7.84
C SER A 15 5.40 -0.66 -6.36
N TYR A 16 4.13 -0.63 -5.96
CA TYR A 16 3.69 -0.92 -4.60
C TYR A 16 2.47 -1.84 -4.63
N THR A 17 2.38 -2.72 -3.63
CA THR A 17 1.18 -3.51 -3.35
C THR A 17 0.76 -3.28 -1.91
N VAL A 18 -0.52 -3.49 -1.61
CA VAL A 18 -1.03 -3.45 -0.25
C VAL A 18 -1.75 -4.75 0.09
N THR A 19 -1.49 -5.24 1.30
CA THR A 19 -2.19 -6.38 1.88
C THR A 19 -2.83 -6.00 3.19
N VAL A 20 -4.03 -6.53 3.44
CA VAL A 20 -4.76 -6.41 4.72
C VAL A 20 -4.98 -7.83 5.22
N ASP A 21 -4.44 -8.16 6.40
CA ASP A 21 -4.57 -9.48 7.02
C ASP A 21 -4.25 -10.66 6.07
N GLY A 22 -3.30 -10.44 5.15
CA GLY A 22 -2.85 -11.42 4.16
C GLY A 22 -3.58 -11.38 2.80
N GLN A 23 -4.67 -10.62 2.67
CA GLN A 23 -5.34 -10.42 1.39
C GLN A 23 -4.74 -9.23 0.63
N THR A 24 -4.31 -9.45 -0.62
CA THR A 24 -3.80 -8.39 -1.50
C THR A 24 -4.94 -7.61 -2.15
N PHE A 25 -4.79 -6.28 -2.21
CA PHE A 25 -5.71 -5.38 -2.91
C PHE A 25 -5.00 -4.70 -4.08
N SER A 26 -5.68 -4.63 -5.23
CA SER A 26 -5.18 -4.01 -6.46
C SER A 26 -5.38 -2.50 -6.43
N GLU A 27 -4.67 -1.82 -5.54
CA GLU A 27 -4.66 -0.36 -5.50
C GLU A 27 -3.71 0.21 -6.54
N THR A 28 -4.09 1.34 -7.16
CA THR A 28 -3.20 2.04 -8.09
C THR A 28 -2.35 3.04 -7.34
N PHE A 29 -1.06 2.75 -7.25
CA PHE A 29 -0.08 3.63 -6.63
C PHE A 29 0.56 4.57 -7.65
N THR A 30 0.79 5.80 -7.24
CA THR A 30 1.64 6.76 -7.92
C THR A 30 2.84 7.09 -7.04
N THR A 31 3.98 7.38 -7.68
CA THR A 31 5.18 7.84 -6.98
C THR A 31 5.52 9.24 -7.48
N LYS A 32 5.64 10.20 -6.56
CA LYS A 32 5.99 11.58 -6.89
C LYS A 32 6.79 12.19 -5.74
N ASP A 33 7.85 12.93 -6.08
CA ASP A 33 8.66 13.68 -5.11
C ASP A 33 9.17 12.83 -3.93
N GLY A 34 9.55 11.58 -4.21
CA GLY A 34 10.04 10.64 -3.19
C GLY A 34 8.95 10.07 -2.27
N GLN A 35 7.67 10.25 -2.60
CA GLN A 35 6.55 9.66 -1.88
C GLN A 35 5.74 8.74 -2.78
N PHE A 36 5.12 7.71 -2.18
CA PHE A 36 4.08 6.93 -2.84
C PHE A 36 2.71 7.34 -2.33
N GLU A 37 1.70 7.25 -3.18
CA GLU A 37 0.32 7.57 -2.85
C GLU A 37 -0.66 6.65 -3.59
N ALA A 38 -1.74 6.23 -2.93
CA ALA A 38 -2.87 5.55 -3.56
C ALA A 38 -4.18 5.99 -2.92
N ASN A 39 -5.17 6.31 -3.74
CA ASN A 39 -6.55 6.43 -3.29
C ASN A 39 -7.11 5.03 -3.13
N VAL A 40 -7.65 4.72 -1.95
CA VAL A 40 -8.10 3.35 -1.69
C VAL A 40 -9.46 3.08 -2.31
N SER A 41 -9.62 1.87 -2.86
CA SER A 41 -10.87 1.34 -3.36
C SER A 41 -11.93 1.20 -2.25
N ASN A 42 -13.20 1.02 -2.65
CA ASN A 42 -14.26 0.69 -1.71
C ASN A 42 -14.02 -0.66 -1.02
N ASP A 43 -13.47 -1.64 -1.74
CA ASP A 43 -13.22 -2.98 -1.21
C ASP A 43 -12.17 -2.92 -0.09
N PHE A 44 -11.07 -2.19 -0.31
CA PHE A 44 -10.08 -1.92 0.73
C PHE A 44 -10.72 -1.20 1.91
N TYR A 45 -11.46 -0.11 1.67
CA TYR A 45 -12.12 0.65 2.74
C TYR A 45 -13.03 -0.25 3.60
N TYR A 46 -13.85 -1.08 2.97
CA TYR A 46 -14.77 -1.97 3.68
C TYR A 46 -14.06 -3.11 4.40
N ALA A 47 -12.89 -3.54 3.91
CA ALA A 47 -12.06 -4.53 4.58
C ALA A 47 -11.39 -4.01 5.86
N VAL A 48 -11.10 -2.70 5.95
CA VAL A 48 -10.37 -2.10 7.09
C VAL A 48 -11.19 -1.15 7.97
N LYS A 49 -12.44 -0.85 7.61
CA LYS A 49 -13.23 0.19 8.31
C LYS A 49 -13.61 -0.16 9.76
N LEU A 50 -13.65 -1.44 10.11
CA LEU A 50 -14.15 -1.93 11.40
C LEU A 50 -13.20 -2.97 11.96
N GLY A 51 -12.79 -2.81 13.22
CA GLY A 51 -11.87 -3.74 13.85
C GLY A 51 -10.42 -3.30 13.70
N LYS A 52 -9.52 -4.11 14.27
CA LYS A 52 -8.08 -3.86 14.22
C LYS A 52 -7.47 -4.67 13.08
N HIS A 53 -6.69 -4.00 12.24
CA HIS A 53 -6.11 -4.64 11.06
C HIS A 53 -4.62 -4.32 10.96
N THR A 54 -3.88 -5.28 10.44
CA THR A 54 -2.50 -5.06 10.03
C THR A 54 -2.47 -4.85 8.53
N ILE A 55 -2.18 -3.62 8.11
CA ILE A 55 -2.04 -3.26 6.71
C ILE A 55 -0.55 -3.25 6.38
N LYS A 56 -0.14 -4.01 5.37
CA LYS A 56 1.25 -4.00 4.88
C LYS A 56 1.30 -3.41 3.50
N VAL A 57 2.17 -2.43 3.31
CA VAL A 57 2.50 -1.87 2.00
C VAL A 57 3.89 -2.35 1.62
N SER A 58 3.99 -3.10 0.53
CA SER A 58 5.24 -3.66 0.03
C SER A 58 5.71 -2.87 -1.19
N ALA A 59 6.94 -2.39 -1.16
CA ALA A 59 7.62 -1.83 -2.32
C ALA A 59 8.23 -2.96 -3.15
N LEU A 60 7.99 -2.96 -4.46
CA LEU A 60 8.55 -3.93 -5.38
C LEU A 60 9.50 -3.26 -6.37
N ASP A 61 10.60 -3.93 -6.69
CA ASP A 61 11.50 -3.52 -7.76
C ASP A 61 10.93 -3.87 -9.16
N GLN A 62 11.74 -3.67 -10.21
CA GLN A 62 11.35 -3.94 -11.59
C GLN A 62 11.11 -5.44 -11.87
N ASP A 63 11.70 -6.32 -11.07
CA ASP A 63 11.57 -7.78 -11.18
C ASP A 63 10.44 -8.33 -10.27
N GLN A 64 9.61 -7.43 -9.72
CA GLN A 64 8.53 -7.74 -8.78
C GLN A 64 9.01 -8.41 -7.48
N GLN A 65 10.26 -8.18 -7.08
CA GLN A 65 10.78 -8.63 -5.79
C GLN A 65 10.50 -7.58 -4.72
N VAL A 66 10.11 -8.04 -3.53
CA VAL A 66 9.85 -7.15 -2.39
C VAL A 66 11.17 -6.64 -1.83
N ILE A 67 11.38 -5.33 -1.87
CA ILE A 67 12.61 -4.66 -1.38
C ILE A 67 12.40 -3.90 -0.06
N ALA A 68 11.17 -3.57 0.29
CA ALA A 68 10.81 -2.97 1.57
C ALA A 68 9.35 -3.24 1.93
N VAL A 69 9.04 -3.27 3.23
CA VAL A 69 7.67 -3.42 3.74
C VAL A 69 7.42 -2.41 4.86
N GLY A 70 6.38 -1.59 4.69
CA GLY A 70 5.83 -0.73 5.73
C GLY A 70 4.59 -1.38 6.36
N THR A 71 4.38 -1.19 7.66
CA THR A 71 3.19 -1.69 8.37
C THR A 71 2.41 -0.54 8.99
N ILE A 72 1.10 -0.54 8.80
CA ILE A 72 0.15 0.39 9.41
C ILE A 72 -0.79 -0.44 10.27
N ASN A 73 -0.85 -0.12 11.57
CA ASN A 73 -1.82 -0.71 12.49
C ASN A 73 -3.01 0.24 12.56
N ARG A 74 -4.19 -0.25 12.17
CA ARG A 74 -5.45 0.49 12.20
C ARG A 74 -6.36 -0.07 13.28
#